data_AF-A0A815T8X5-F1
#
_entry.id   AF-A0A815T8X5-F1
#
_cell.length_a   1.000
_cell.length_b   1.000
_cell.length_c   1.000
_cell.angle_alpha   90.00
_cell.angle_beta   90.00
_cell.angle_gamma   90.00
#
_symmetry.space_group_name_H-M   'P 1'
#
loop_
_entity.id
_entity.type
_entity.pdbx_description
1 polymer ?
#
loop_
_entity_poly.entity_id
_entity_poly.type
_entity_poly.pdbx_seq_one_letter_code
_entity_poly.pdbx_strand_id
1 'polypeptide(L)'
;MNRFTEFELENKDLQPVAGYWAYELVSLEEALKGFLSQINELKRSIKEAKKYCKQPSPHSLTRDEAAALLLYTMEAGDHSFYRILNQVLRKEDRKEAIPWFSYLKLFDTALKKLPKVKGNIWRAISGNLTSKYKPNQVLTWWTISSCSTSADVVKAFLKANQEATLFMIEAVNGKDLAGYTMYPNENEVILGVGTQLRVKNVGFQHNNLHLVVLTEIDDDDNDDDDNDKTGLAAAVATTYVTSKPSTPVKNIPS
;
A
#
# COMPACT_ATOMS: atom_id res chain seq x y z
N MET A 1 -2.08 10.11 15.22
CA MET A 1 -2.05 8.77 14.61
C MET A 1 -0.96 8.82 13.56
N ASN A 2 -0.08 7.83 13.51
CA ASN A 2 1.03 7.76 12.57
C ASN A 2 0.82 6.60 11.59
N ARG A 3 1.72 6.44 10.61
CA ARG A 3 1.56 5.42 9.55
C ARG A 3 1.55 3.96 10.03
N PHE A 4 2.21 3.64 11.15
CA PHE A 4 2.14 2.31 11.77
C PHE A 4 0.81 2.04 12.48
N THR A 5 0.07 3.09 12.83
CA THR A 5 -1.18 3.04 13.62
C THR A 5 -2.42 3.44 12.86
N GLU A 6 -2.29 3.70 11.57
CA GLU A 6 -3.40 4.03 10.70
C GLU A 6 -4.39 2.86 10.61
N PHE A 7 -5.67 3.15 10.85
CA PHE A 7 -6.73 2.15 10.91
C PHE A 7 -6.98 1.51 9.54
N GLU A 8 -7.02 0.19 9.52
CA GLU A 8 -7.39 -0.61 8.35
C GLU A 8 -8.47 -1.59 8.80
N LEU A 9 -9.67 -1.43 8.26
CA LEU A 9 -10.74 -2.40 8.48
C LEU A 9 -11.73 -2.40 7.33
N GLU A 10 -11.39 -3.08 6.24
CA GLU A 10 -12.40 -3.57 5.33
C GLU A 10 -12.05 -4.98 4.87
N ASN A 11 -12.62 -5.97 5.57
CA ASN A 11 -12.79 -7.32 5.03
C ASN A 11 -13.98 -7.32 4.05
N LYS A 12 -13.94 -6.41 3.08
CA LYS A 12 -14.91 -6.36 1.99
C LYS A 12 -14.22 -6.95 0.77
N ASP A 13 -14.95 -7.78 0.05
CA ASP A 13 -14.53 -8.30 -1.23
C ASP A 13 -14.64 -7.16 -2.26
N LEU A 14 -13.66 -6.27 -2.25
CA LEU A 14 -13.59 -5.12 -3.15
C LEU A 14 -12.92 -5.53 -4.44
N GLN A 15 -13.35 -4.93 -5.55
CA GLN A 15 -12.64 -5.07 -6.81
C GLN A 15 -11.18 -4.61 -6.65
N PRO A 16 -10.22 -5.27 -7.32
CA PRO A 16 -8.82 -4.87 -7.25
C PRO A 16 -8.60 -3.42 -7.66
N VAL A 17 -7.62 -2.76 -7.01
CA VAL A 17 -7.08 -1.47 -7.49
C VAL A 17 -6.17 -1.75 -8.68
N ALA A 18 -6.78 -2.07 -9.82
CA ALA A 18 -6.08 -2.48 -11.03
C ALA A 18 -6.02 -1.37 -12.08
N GLY A 19 -4.99 -1.44 -12.94
CA GLY A 19 -4.86 -0.61 -14.14
C GLY A 19 -3.71 0.40 -14.09
N TYR A 20 -3.25 0.79 -12.90
CA TYR A 20 -2.16 1.76 -12.77
C TYR A 20 -0.84 1.26 -13.38
N TRP A 21 -0.64 -0.06 -13.49
CA TRP A 21 0.53 -0.66 -14.15
C TRP A 21 0.67 -0.27 -15.63
N ALA A 22 -0.44 0.03 -16.31
CA ALA A 22 -0.47 0.44 -17.71
C ALA A 22 -0.13 1.92 -17.91
N TYR A 23 -0.02 2.70 -16.83
CA TYR A 23 0.35 4.12 -16.91
C TYR A 23 1.85 4.26 -17.18
N GLU A 24 2.20 5.33 -17.89
CA GLU A 24 3.58 5.71 -18.11
C GLU A 24 4.24 6.18 -16.81
N LEU A 25 5.54 5.93 -16.69
CA LEU A 25 6.33 6.50 -15.61
C LEU A 25 6.57 7.98 -15.88
N VAL A 26 6.18 8.81 -14.92
CA VAL A 26 6.32 10.27 -14.97
C VAL A 26 7.04 10.78 -13.73
N SER A 27 7.42 12.06 -13.70
CA SER A 27 8.01 12.68 -12.52
C SER A 27 7.02 12.75 -11.36
N LEU A 28 7.52 12.94 -10.13
CA LEU A 28 6.68 13.06 -8.95
C LEU A 28 5.72 14.26 -9.02
N GLU A 29 6.16 15.41 -9.58
CA GLU A 29 5.30 16.57 -9.77
C GLU A 29 4.18 16.28 -10.77
N GLU A 30 4.51 15.60 -11.88
CA GLU A 30 3.53 15.27 -12.92
C GLU A 30 2.51 14.25 -12.40
N ALA A 31 2.97 13.24 -11.65
CA ALA A 31 2.12 12.25 -11.00
C ALA A 31 1.12 12.86 -10.02
N LEU A 32 1.47 13.99 -9.39
CA LEU A 32 0.68 14.64 -8.35
C LEU A 32 0.11 16.00 -8.76
N LYS A 33 0.21 16.39 -10.03
CA LYS A 33 -0.17 17.73 -10.53
C LYS A 33 -1.62 18.10 -10.19
N GLY A 34 -2.52 17.13 -10.26
CA GLY A 34 -3.95 17.31 -9.99
C GLY A 34 -4.29 17.59 -8.53
N PHE A 35 -3.36 17.30 -7.61
CA PHE A 35 -3.56 17.41 -6.16
C PHE A 35 -2.85 18.61 -5.53
N LEU A 36 -1.99 19.33 -6.27
CA LEU A 36 -1.14 20.40 -5.73
C LEU A 36 -1.91 21.53 -5.04
N SER A 37 -3.14 21.81 -5.48
CA SER A 37 -4.03 22.80 -4.88
C SER A 37 -5.05 22.21 -3.90
N GLN A 38 -5.17 20.89 -3.84
CA GLN A 38 -6.17 20.18 -3.04
C GLN A 38 -5.58 19.69 -1.71
N ILE A 39 -4.30 19.32 -1.71
CA ILE A 39 -3.60 18.80 -0.54
C ILE A 39 -2.70 19.90 0.00
N ASN A 40 -3.01 20.33 1.22
CA ASN A 40 -2.25 21.37 1.91
C ASN A 40 -0.77 21.00 1.99
N GLU A 41 0.11 21.97 1.75
CA GLU A 41 1.57 21.82 1.77
C GLU A 41 2.17 20.79 0.79
N LEU A 42 1.40 20.12 -0.08
CA LEU A 42 1.91 19.06 -0.94
C LEU A 42 3.08 19.51 -1.82
N LYS A 43 2.98 20.71 -2.39
CA LYS A 43 4.05 21.29 -3.21
C LYS A 43 5.36 21.45 -2.43
N ARG A 44 5.27 21.84 -1.15
CA ARG A 44 6.43 21.95 -0.26
C ARG A 44 6.98 20.56 0.06
N SER A 45 6.11 19.61 0.40
CA SER A 45 6.50 18.23 0.72
C SER A 45 7.20 17.53 -0.45
N ILE A 46 6.72 17.71 -1.69
CA ILE A 46 7.39 17.19 -2.90
C ILE A 46 8.80 17.78 -3.04
N LYS A 47 8.95 19.09 -2.83
CA LYS A 47 10.26 19.76 -2.89
C LYS A 47 11.21 19.24 -1.80
N GLU A 48 10.71 19.06 -0.58
CA GLU A 48 11.48 18.50 0.53
C GLU A 48 11.90 17.06 0.24
N ALA A 49 10.97 16.22 -0.22
CA ALA A 49 11.26 14.84 -0.58
C ALA A 49 12.36 14.73 -1.64
N LYS A 50 12.31 15.55 -2.69
CA LYS A 50 13.36 15.63 -3.71
C LYS A 50 14.69 16.17 -3.20
N LYS A 51 14.66 17.07 -2.21
CA LYS A 51 15.86 17.64 -1.61
C LYS A 51 16.57 16.63 -0.71
N TYR A 52 15.81 15.86 0.07
CA TYR A 52 16.33 14.97 1.10
C TYR A 52 16.48 13.51 0.64
N CYS A 53 15.94 13.14 -0.52
CA CYS A 53 16.16 11.80 -1.06
C CYS A 53 17.66 11.56 -1.32
N LYS A 54 18.15 10.38 -0.92
CA LYS A 54 19.56 10.01 -1.09
C LYS A 54 19.84 9.68 -2.56
N GLN A 55 20.87 10.31 -3.12
CA GLN A 55 21.36 10.08 -4.48
C GLN A 55 22.90 10.09 -4.51
N PRO A 56 23.55 9.18 -5.26
CA PRO A 56 22.94 8.08 -6.01
C PRO A 56 22.28 7.05 -5.08
N SER A 57 21.18 6.46 -5.54
CA SER A 57 20.47 5.43 -4.79
C SER A 57 21.25 4.11 -4.85
N PRO A 58 21.50 3.43 -3.71
CA PRO A 58 22.15 2.11 -3.70
C PRO A 58 21.34 1.02 -4.44
N HIS A 59 20.05 1.25 -4.66
CA HIS A 59 19.15 0.32 -5.36
C HIS A 59 18.72 0.84 -6.73
N SER A 60 19.48 1.78 -7.33
CA SER A 60 19.22 2.31 -8.67
C SER A 60 17.84 2.98 -8.84
N LEU A 61 17.34 3.60 -7.76
CA LEU A 61 16.16 4.46 -7.83
C LEU A 61 16.52 5.80 -8.47
N THR A 62 15.66 6.26 -9.37
CA THR A 62 15.69 7.63 -9.86
C THR A 62 15.40 8.60 -8.71
N ARG A 63 15.66 9.90 -8.92
CA ARG A 63 15.32 10.93 -7.93
C ARG A 63 13.82 10.97 -7.65
N ASP A 64 12.98 10.82 -8.67
CA ASP A 64 11.52 10.83 -8.52
C ASP A 64 10.99 9.61 -7.76
N GLU A 65 11.53 8.42 -8.06
CA GLU A 65 11.19 7.20 -7.32
C GLU A 65 11.58 7.30 -5.84
N ALA A 66 12.81 7.74 -5.55
CA ALA A 66 13.28 7.89 -4.17
C ALA A 66 12.49 8.98 -3.41
N ALA A 67 12.13 10.07 -4.10
CA ALA A 67 11.29 11.12 -3.52
C ALA A 67 9.84 10.65 -3.29
N ALA A 68 9.28 9.79 -4.15
CA ALA A 68 7.95 9.24 -3.96
C ALA A 68 7.85 8.38 -2.69
N LEU A 69 8.88 7.56 -2.42
CA LEU A 69 9.02 6.80 -1.18
C LEU A 69 9.14 7.72 0.03
N LEU A 70 10.04 8.70 -0.03
CA LEU A 70 10.28 9.63 1.08
C LEU A 70 9.00 10.43 1.39
N LEU A 71 8.31 10.96 0.38
CA LEU A 71 7.04 11.69 0.54
C LEU A 71 5.99 10.86 1.28
N TYR A 72 5.88 9.56 0.96
CA TYR A 72 4.95 8.66 1.64
C TYR A 72 5.24 8.57 3.15
N THR A 73 6.51 8.58 3.55
CA THR A 73 6.89 8.48 4.97
C THR A 73 6.75 9.78 5.76
N MET A 74 6.58 10.93 5.10
CA MET A 74 6.54 12.24 5.79
C MET A 74 5.30 12.39 6.68
N GLU A 75 5.50 12.86 7.91
CA GLU A 75 4.41 13.21 8.81
C GLU A 75 4.05 14.71 8.71
N ALA A 76 2.77 15.00 8.52
CA ALA A 76 2.16 16.33 8.54
C ALA A 76 0.81 16.31 9.30
N GLY A 77 0.72 15.48 10.34
CA GLY A 77 -0.51 15.32 11.13
C GLY A 77 -1.66 14.70 10.33
N ASP A 78 -2.83 15.35 10.35
CA ASP A 78 -4.00 14.92 9.58
C ASP A 78 -3.88 15.18 8.08
N HIS A 79 -2.88 15.97 7.66
CA HIS A 79 -2.60 16.28 6.26
C HIS A 79 -1.44 15.44 5.68
N SER A 80 -0.97 14.43 6.40
CA SER A 80 0.08 13.54 5.91
C SER A 80 -0.35 12.87 4.61
N PHE A 81 0.52 12.88 3.61
CA PHE A 81 0.21 12.40 2.27
C PHE A 81 -0.27 10.94 2.27
N TYR A 82 0.39 10.05 3.02
CA TYR A 82 -0.01 8.64 3.12
C TYR A 82 -1.44 8.46 3.62
N ARG A 83 -1.90 9.31 4.56
CA ARG A 83 -3.26 9.21 5.11
C ARG A 83 -4.31 9.50 4.06
N ILE A 84 -4.09 10.54 3.25
CA ILE A 84 -5.00 10.94 2.18
C ILE A 84 -5.06 9.84 1.11
N LEU A 85 -3.90 9.33 0.70
CA LEU A 85 -3.82 8.24 -0.26
C LEU A 85 -4.50 6.96 0.26
N ASN A 86 -4.17 6.53 1.48
CA ASN A 86 -4.74 5.32 2.06
C ASN A 86 -6.25 5.47 2.33
N GLN A 87 -6.76 6.68 2.61
CA GLN A 87 -8.21 6.92 2.64
C GLN A 87 -8.87 6.63 1.31
N VAL A 88 -8.27 7.04 0.19
CA VAL A 88 -8.80 6.76 -1.15
C VAL A 88 -8.74 5.27 -1.47
N LEU A 89 -7.64 4.60 -1.12
CA LEU A 89 -7.46 3.16 -1.37
C LEU A 89 -8.46 2.27 -0.59
N ARG A 90 -9.00 2.78 0.53
CA ARG A 90 -10.07 2.12 1.29
C ARG A 90 -11.46 2.27 0.67
N LYS A 91 -11.67 3.18 -0.29
CA LYS A 91 -13.01 3.40 -0.83
C LYS A 91 -13.45 2.26 -1.73
N GLU A 92 -14.72 1.90 -1.62
CA GLU A 92 -15.34 0.88 -2.48
C GLU A 92 -15.36 1.32 -3.95
N ASP A 93 -15.66 2.60 -4.21
CA ASP A 93 -15.62 3.14 -5.57
C ASP A 93 -14.19 3.29 -6.07
N ARG A 94 -13.73 2.30 -6.84
CA ARG A 94 -12.38 2.28 -7.42
C ARG A 94 -12.12 3.40 -8.40
N LYS A 95 -13.15 4.09 -8.91
CA LYS A 95 -12.96 5.28 -9.75
C LYS A 95 -12.25 6.40 -8.99
N GLU A 96 -12.40 6.45 -7.67
CA GLU A 96 -11.73 7.44 -6.83
C GLU A 96 -10.21 7.24 -6.76
N ALA A 97 -9.72 6.02 -7.02
CA ALA A 97 -8.29 5.74 -7.08
C ALA A 97 -7.65 6.13 -8.43
N ILE A 98 -8.43 6.24 -9.51
CA ILE A 98 -7.91 6.52 -10.87
C ILE A 98 -7.03 7.78 -10.93
N PRO A 99 -7.40 8.92 -10.31
CA PRO A 99 -6.53 10.11 -10.29
C PRO A 99 -5.15 9.89 -9.65
N TRP A 100 -4.98 8.84 -8.83
CA TRP A 100 -3.75 8.50 -8.14
C TRP A 100 -2.87 7.50 -8.89
N PHE A 101 -3.34 6.97 -10.02
CA PHE A 101 -2.66 5.88 -10.73
C PHE A 101 -1.24 6.24 -11.18
N SER A 102 -0.99 7.48 -11.60
CA SER A 102 0.37 7.93 -11.93
C SER A 102 1.31 7.89 -10.71
N TYR A 103 0.82 8.27 -9.53
CA TYR A 103 1.61 8.17 -8.29
C TYR A 103 1.81 6.71 -7.87
N LEU A 104 0.76 5.89 -7.90
CA LEU A 104 0.84 4.46 -7.58
C LEU A 104 1.81 3.72 -8.50
N LYS A 105 1.80 4.04 -9.80
CA LYS A 105 2.76 3.51 -10.78
C LYS A 105 4.20 3.86 -10.42
N LEU A 106 4.47 5.13 -10.10
CA LEU A 106 5.80 5.59 -9.70
C LEU A 106 6.25 4.93 -8.40
N PHE A 107 5.37 4.87 -7.40
CA PHE A 107 5.66 4.31 -6.08
C PHE A 107 5.89 2.79 -6.13
N ASP A 108 5.01 2.03 -6.79
CA ASP A 108 5.16 0.58 -6.97
C ASP A 108 6.45 0.24 -7.75
N THR A 109 6.78 1.02 -8.78
CA THR A 109 8.04 0.86 -9.52
C THR A 109 9.26 1.08 -8.63
N ALA A 110 9.19 2.07 -7.72
CA ALA A 110 10.24 2.31 -6.73
C ALA A 110 10.36 1.14 -5.75
N LEU A 111 9.25 0.66 -5.19
CA LEU A 111 9.20 -0.46 -4.25
C LEU A 111 9.77 -1.76 -4.85
N LYS A 112 9.53 -2.03 -6.13
CA LYS A 112 10.05 -3.22 -6.83
C LYS A 112 11.59 -3.27 -6.87
N LYS A 113 12.26 -2.13 -6.77
CA LYS A 113 13.73 -2.04 -6.74
C LYS A 113 14.33 -2.25 -5.35
N LEU A 114 13.52 -2.14 -4.29
CA LEU A 114 13.99 -2.29 -2.91
C LEU A 114 14.17 -3.76 -2.52
N PRO A 115 15.11 -4.05 -1.61
CA PRO A 115 15.29 -5.40 -1.11
C PRO A 115 14.03 -5.92 -0.40
N LYS A 116 13.75 -7.21 -0.59
CA LYS A 116 12.66 -7.89 0.10
C LYS A 116 13.06 -8.20 1.55
N VAL A 117 12.13 -8.02 2.47
CA VAL A 117 12.20 -8.45 3.86
C VAL A 117 11.31 -9.67 4.00
N LYS A 118 11.93 -10.81 4.34
CA LYS A 118 11.23 -12.04 4.68
C LYS A 118 11.29 -12.26 6.19
N GLY A 119 10.17 -12.59 6.81
CA GLY A 119 10.05 -12.85 8.25
C GLY A 119 9.07 -11.92 8.97
N ASN A 120 9.21 -11.83 10.29
CA ASN A 120 8.22 -11.15 11.13
C ASN A 120 8.36 -9.62 11.04
N ILE A 121 7.29 -8.98 10.60
CA ILE A 121 7.09 -7.52 10.69
C ILE A 121 5.86 -7.21 11.54
N TRP A 122 5.83 -5.98 12.05
CA TRP A 122 4.89 -5.56 13.08
C TRP A 122 4.13 -4.31 12.63
N ARG A 123 2.84 -4.29 12.95
CA ARG A 123 1.96 -3.12 12.79
C ARG A 123 1.00 -3.09 13.97
N ALA A 124 0.54 -1.95 14.44
CA ALA A 124 -0.42 -1.92 15.55
C ALA A 124 -1.50 -0.89 15.33
N ILE A 125 -2.75 -1.24 15.60
CA ILE A 125 -3.90 -0.35 15.39
C ILE A 125 -4.57 -0.10 16.74
N SER A 126 -5.06 1.12 16.95
CA SER A 126 -5.85 1.43 18.15
C SER A 126 -7.18 0.67 18.17
N GLY A 127 -7.55 0.14 19.33
CA GLY A 127 -8.75 -0.68 19.55
C GLY A 127 -8.50 -2.18 19.46
N ASN A 128 -9.41 -2.96 20.04
CA ASN A 128 -9.44 -4.42 19.92
C ASN A 128 -10.21 -4.82 18.64
N LEU A 129 -9.50 -5.40 17.68
CA LEU A 129 -10.04 -5.82 16.38
C LEU A 129 -10.13 -7.35 16.25
N THR A 130 -9.81 -8.12 17.29
CA THR A 130 -9.76 -9.59 17.24
C THR A 130 -11.04 -10.22 16.69
N SER A 131 -12.21 -9.67 17.04
CA SER A 131 -13.52 -10.13 16.54
C SER A 131 -13.72 -10.01 15.03
N LYS A 132 -12.86 -9.25 14.33
CA LYS A 132 -12.90 -9.03 12.88
C LYS A 132 -12.07 -10.05 12.11
N TYR A 133 -11.27 -10.86 12.80
CA TYR A 133 -10.40 -11.86 12.22
C TYR A 133 -10.83 -13.26 12.68
N LYS A 134 -10.87 -14.20 11.74
CA LYS A 134 -11.13 -15.62 12.00
C LYS A 134 -9.93 -16.43 11.53
N PRO A 135 -9.50 -17.48 12.26
CA PRO A 135 -8.47 -18.38 11.77
C PRO A 135 -8.75 -18.88 10.36
N ASN A 136 -7.69 -18.99 9.54
CA ASN A 136 -7.71 -19.36 8.11
C ASN A 136 -8.45 -18.40 7.17
N GLN A 137 -9.01 -17.29 7.67
CA GLN A 137 -9.58 -16.25 6.82
C GLN A 137 -8.49 -15.63 5.94
N VAL A 138 -8.77 -15.52 4.65
CA VAL A 138 -7.97 -14.72 3.71
C VAL A 138 -8.60 -13.32 3.63
N LEU A 139 -7.76 -12.30 3.67
CA LEU A 139 -8.15 -10.91 3.51
C LEU A 139 -7.15 -10.17 2.63
N THR A 140 -7.58 -9.05 2.05
CA THR A 140 -6.71 -8.18 1.26
C THR A 140 -6.58 -6.82 1.92
N TRP A 141 -5.34 -6.39 2.16
CA TRP A 141 -5.01 -5.03 2.57
C TRP A 141 -4.82 -4.17 1.32
N TRP A 142 -5.88 -3.44 0.96
CA TRP A 142 -5.87 -2.57 -0.22
C TRP A 142 -5.05 -1.30 -0.03
N THR A 143 -4.71 -0.94 1.21
CA THR A 143 -3.87 0.23 1.47
C THR A 143 -2.39 -0.10 1.34
N ILE A 144 -1.55 0.94 1.30
CA ILE A 144 -0.11 0.74 1.51
C ILE A 144 0.08 0.63 3.03
N SER A 145 0.66 -0.47 3.50
CA SER A 145 0.77 -0.72 4.94
C SER A 145 2.20 -0.56 5.42
N SER A 146 2.45 0.50 6.21
CA SER A 146 3.71 0.69 6.95
C SER A 146 3.77 -0.26 8.15
N CYS A 147 4.83 -1.05 8.19
CA CYS A 147 5.17 -1.99 9.25
C CYS A 147 6.61 -1.72 9.73
N SER A 148 7.02 -2.34 10.82
CA SER A 148 8.41 -2.30 11.29
C SER A 148 8.94 -3.70 11.53
N THR A 149 10.23 -3.94 11.32
CA THR A 149 10.88 -5.16 11.83
C THR A 149 10.99 -5.19 13.35
N SER A 150 10.69 -4.08 14.05
CA SER A 150 10.74 -3.97 15.50
C SER A 150 9.36 -3.79 16.12
N ALA A 151 8.96 -4.75 16.96
CA ALA A 151 7.76 -4.62 17.78
C ALA A 151 7.84 -3.42 18.75
N ASP A 152 9.03 -3.08 19.24
CA ASP A 152 9.22 -1.98 20.19
C ASP A 152 8.97 -0.62 19.55
N VAL A 153 9.40 -0.43 18.29
CA VAL A 153 9.10 0.77 17.51
C VAL A 153 7.58 0.95 17.40
N VAL A 154 6.87 -0.11 17.00
CA VAL A 154 5.42 -0.04 16.82
C VAL A 154 4.69 0.22 18.13
N LYS A 155 5.09 -0.46 19.22
CA LYS A 155 4.51 -0.26 20.56
C LYS A 155 4.74 1.16 21.09
N ALA A 156 5.84 1.81 20.75
CA ALA A 156 6.13 3.18 21.17
C ALA A 156 5.09 4.20 20.66
N PHE A 157 4.33 3.86 19.62
CA PHE A 157 3.27 4.71 19.07
C PHE A 157 1.88 4.43 19.62
N LEU A 158 1.75 3.43 20.49
CA LEU A 158 0.51 3.15 21.19
C LEU A 158 0.38 4.04 22.42
N LYS A 159 -0.85 4.46 22.71
CA LYS A 159 -1.15 5.20 23.93
C LYS A 159 -1.20 4.23 25.11
N ALA A 160 -0.55 4.61 26.21
CA ALA A 160 -0.63 3.85 27.46
C ALA A 160 -2.09 3.66 27.89
N ASN A 161 -2.40 2.49 28.43
CA ASN A 161 -3.72 2.12 28.95
C ASN A 161 -4.88 2.15 27.93
N GLN A 162 -4.60 2.24 26.63
CA GLN A 162 -5.62 2.09 25.59
C GLN A 162 -5.56 0.70 24.97
N GLU A 163 -6.72 0.12 24.68
CA GLU A 163 -6.83 -1.09 23.88
C GLU A 163 -6.16 -0.90 22.51
N ALA A 164 -5.38 -1.89 22.08
CA ALA A 164 -4.75 -1.91 20.77
C ALA A 164 -4.60 -3.34 20.24
N THR A 165 -4.62 -3.47 18.92
CA THR A 165 -4.36 -4.73 18.22
C THR A 165 -2.97 -4.66 17.60
N LEU A 166 -2.07 -5.54 18.03
CA LEU A 166 -0.76 -5.75 17.44
C LEU A 166 -0.88 -6.86 16.39
N PHE A 167 -0.41 -6.59 15.19
CA PHE A 167 -0.27 -7.54 14.11
C PHE A 167 1.18 -8.00 14.03
N MET A 168 1.38 -9.32 14.14
CA MET A 168 2.61 -9.97 13.70
C MET A 168 2.35 -10.56 12.32
N ILE A 169 3.12 -10.15 11.33
CA ILE A 169 2.92 -10.56 9.94
C ILE A 169 4.18 -11.31 9.50
N GLU A 170 4.01 -12.58 9.13
CA GLU A 170 5.03 -13.38 8.46
C GLU A 170 5.07 -12.93 6.99
N ALA A 171 5.91 -11.94 6.68
CA ALA A 171 6.01 -11.34 5.36
C ALA A 171 6.99 -12.10 4.46
N VAL A 172 6.71 -12.09 3.15
CA VAL A 172 7.55 -12.65 2.08
C VAL A 172 7.98 -11.58 1.07
N ASN A 173 7.17 -10.54 0.88
CA ASN A 173 7.39 -9.48 -0.11
C ASN A 173 7.49 -8.07 0.48
N GLY A 174 7.60 -7.95 1.82
CA GLY A 174 7.84 -6.67 2.49
C GLY A 174 9.05 -5.92 1.92
N LYS A 175 8.98 -4.60 1.81
CA LYS A 175 10.03 -3.76 1.20
C LYS A 175 10.74 -2.93 2.25
N ASP A 176 12.06 -3.10 2.36
CA ASP A 176 12.86 -2.32 3.30
C ASP A 176 13.00 -0.87 2.81
N LEU A 177 12.54 0.08 3.64
CA LEU A 177 12.61 1.51 3.35
C LEU A 177 13.84 2.19 3.95
N ALA A 178 14.80 1.45 4.48
CA ALA A 178 16.05 1.99 5.01
C ALA A 178 16.72 2.92 3.99
N GLY A 179 16.89 4.19 4.39
CA GLY A 179 17.48 5.23 3.54
C GLY A 179 16.52 5.96 2.59
N TYR A 180 15.25 5.56 2.53
CA TYR A 180 14.18 6.20 1.75
C TYR A 180 13.03 6.72 2.63
N THR A 181 13.31 6.94 3.91
CA THR A 181 12.37 7.44 4.93
C THR A 181 12.95 8.65 5.65
N MET A 182 12.08 9.52 6.17
CA MET A 182 12.48 10.60 7.08
C MET A 182 12.80 10.10 8.51
N TYR A 183 12.47 8.84 8.80
CA TYR A 183 12.54 8.27 10.15
C TYR A 183 13.38 6.97 10.15
N PRO A 184 14.71 7.06 10.00
CA PRO A 184 15.56 5.88 9.81
C PRO A 184 15.54 4.90 11.00
N ASN A 185 15.23 5.37 12.21
CA ASN A 185 15.20 4.54 13.42
C ASN A 185 13.93 3.69 13.56
N GLU A 186 12.97 3.86 12.66
CA GLU A 186 11.70 3.13 12.72
C GLU A 186 11.75 1.76 12.01
N ASN A 187 12.87 1.44 11.35
CA ASN A 187 13.08 0.18 10.63
C ASN A 187 11.87 -0.20 9.75
N GLU A 188 11.40 0.79 8.98
CA GLU A 188 10.14 0.71 8.26
C GLU A 188 10.20 -0.29 7.10
N VAL A 189 9.17 -1.11 7.00
CA VAL A 189 8.90 -2.07 5.94
C VAL A 189 7.54 -1.77 5.34
N ILE A 190 7.44 -1.72 4.02
CA ILE A 190 6.17 -1.48 3.32
C ILE A 190 5.62 -2.79 2.76
N LEU A 191 4.35 -3.06 3.04
CA LEU A 191 3.51 -3.96 2.26
C LEU A 191 2.75 -3.15 1.20
N GLY A 192 2.72 -3.66 -0.03
CA GLY A 192 2.16 -2.96 -1.18
C GLY A 192 0.63 -2.92 -1.18
N VAL A 193 0.08 -2.14 -2.11
CA VAL A 193 -1.37 -2.09 -2.38
C VAL A 193 -1.89 -3.48 -2.74
N GLY A 194 -2.91 -3.95 -2.04
CA GLY A 194 -3.57 -5.22 -2.35
C GLY A 194 -2.84 -6.44 -1.80
N THR A 195 -2.03 -6.28 -0.76
CA THR A 195 -1.34 -7.42 -0.11
C THR A 195 -2.36 -8.42 0.45
N GLN A 196 -2.27 -9.68 0.03
CA GLN A 196 -3.12 -10.75 0.54
C GLN A 196 -2.50 -11.40 1.78
N LEU A 197 -3.32 -11.59 2.80
CA LEU A 197 -2.91 -12.11 4.10
C LEU A 197 -3.86 -13.21 4.55
N ARG A 198 -3.33 -14.27 5.15
CA ARG A 198 -4.09 -15.32 5.82
C ARG A 198 -3.94 -15.20 7.33
N VAL A 199 -5.06 -15.28 8.04
CA VAL A 199 -5.08 -15.26 9.50
C VAL A 199 -4.58 -16.61 10.04
N LYS A 200 -3.44 -16.61 10.71
CA LYS A 200 -2.84 -17.80 11.32
C LYS A 200 -3.36 -18.02 12.75
N ASN A 201 -3.46 -16.94 13.53
CA ASN A 201 -3.91 -17.03 14.91
C ASN A 201 -4.54 -15.70 15.38
N VAL A 202 -5.49 -15.78 16.30
CA VAL A 202 -6.18 -14.64 16.91
C VAL A 202 -6.35 -14.92 18.40
N GLY A 203 -6.14 -13.89 19.24
CA GLY A 203 -6.67 -13.91 20.60
C GLY A 203 -5.65 -14.14 21.70
N PHE A 204 -4.34 -14.03 21.42
CA PHE A 204 -3.39 -13.83 22.51
C PHE A 204 -3.51 -12.39 23.03
N GLN A 205 -3.65 -12.22 24.34
CA GLN A 205 -3.76 -10.91 24.98
C GLN A 205 -2.70 -10.77 26.08
N HIS A 206 -2.07 -9.61 26.14
CA HIS A 206 -1.24 -9.20 27.27
C HIS A 206 -1.56 -7.75 27.65
N ASN A 207 -2.10 -7.53 28.86
CA ASN A 207 -2.67 -6.25 29.27
C ASN A 207 -3.72 -5.76 28.26
N ASN A 208 -3.54 -4.57 27.70
CA ASN A 208 -4.46 -3.95 26.73
C ASN A 208 -4.03 -4.20 25.27
N LEU A 209 -3.09 -5.13 25.03
CA LEU A 209 -2.61 -5.51 23.71
C LEU A 209 -3.21 -6.84 23.29
N HIS A 210 -3.87 -6.85 22.14
CA HIS A 210 -4.41 -8.04 21.48
C HIS A 210 -3.56 -8.41 20.28
N LEU A 211 -3.12 -9.65 20.17
CA LEU A 211 -2.29 -10.12 19.07
C LEU A 211 -3.13 -10.83 18.00
N VAL A 212 -2.89 -10.44 16.75
CA VAL A 212 -3.33 -11.15 15.56
C VAL A 212 -2.09 -11.56 14.78
N VAL A 213 -1.99 -12.83 14.41
CA VAL A 213 -0.89 -13.36 13.60
C VAL A 213 -1.39 -13.59 12.18
N LEU A 214 -0.70 -13.00 11.23
CA LEU A 214 -0.98 -13.08 9.80
C LEU A 214 0.21 -13.68 9.07
N THR A 215 -0.04 -14.33 7.94
CA THR A 215 1.00 -14.72 6.98
C THR A 215 0.65 -14.13 5.62
N GLU A 216 1.64 -13.54 4.96
CA GLU A 216 1.48 -13.04 3.60
C GLU A 216 1.38 -14.22 2.63
N ILE A 217 0.40 -14.15 1.72
CA ILE A 217 0.24 -15.15 0.67
C ILE A 217 1.15 -14.73 -0.49
N ASP A 218 2.10 -15.59 -0.87
CA ASP A 218 2.90 -15.41 -2.08
C ASP A 218 2.17 -16.07 -3.26
N ASP A 219 2.02 -15.35 -4.37
CA ASP A 219 1.42 -15.93 -5.59
C ASP A 219 2.31 -17.03 -6.21
N ASP A 220 3.61 -17.02 -5.87
CA ASP A 220 4.63 -17.98 -6.33
C ASP A 220 4.56 -19.34 -5.60
N ASP A 221 3.82 -19.46 -4.49
CA ASP A 221 3.70 -20.71 -3.71
C ASP A 221 2.50 -21.59 -4.15
N ASN A 222 1.82 -21.27 -5.26
CA ASN A 222 0.66 -22.02 -5.77
C ASN A 222 1.01 -23.31 -6.56
N ASP A 223 2.27 -23.76 -6.57
CA ASP A 223 2.68 -24.95 -7.33
C ASP A 223 2.71 -26.26 -6.53
N ASP A 224 2.51 -26.24 -5.20
CA ASP A 224 2.47 -27.46 -4.39
C ASP A 224 1.27 -27.45 -3.43
N ASP A 225 0.34 -28.40 -3.63
CA ASP A 225 -0.89 -28.66 -2.84
C ASP A 225 -2.11 -27.74 -3.07
N ASP A 226 -2.79 -27.89 -4.21
CA ASP A 226 -4.09 -28.59 -4.20
C ASP A 226 -4.68 -28.71 -5.61
N ASN A 227 -5.10 -29.93 -5.92
CA ASN A 227 -5.73 -30.33 -7.15
C ASN A 227 -7.22 -29.92 -7.11
N ASP A 228 -7.54 -28.64 -7.30
CA ASP A 228 -8.90 -28.25 -7.67
C ASP A 228 -8.94 -27.08 -8.65
N LYS A 229 -9.43 -27.38 -9.85
CA LYS A 229 -9.52 -26.47 -10.99
C LYS A 229 -10.75 -25.59 -10.84
N THR A 230 -10.60 -24.26 -10.75
CA THR A 230 -11.54 -23.34 -11.40
C THR A 230 -10.85 -22.05 -11.83
N GLY A 231 -10.81 -21.84 -13.14
CA GLY A 231 -10.19 -20.69 -13.78
C GLY A 231 -10.94 -19.39 -13.55
N LEU A 232 -10.26 -18.43 -12.92
CA LEU A 232 -10.68 -17.03 -12.87
C LEU A 232 -9.72 -16.09 -13.64
N ALA A 233 -8.47 -16.54 -13.89
CA ALA A 233 -7.43 -15.70 -14.50
C ALA A 233 -7.65 -15.38 -16.00
N ALA A 234 -8.42 -16.19 -16.74
CA ALA A 234 -8.63 -15.98 -18.18
C ALA A 234 -9.78 -15.00 -18.52
N ALA A 235 -10.68 -14.70 -17.59
CA ALA A 235 -11.89 -13.93 -17.89
C ALA A 235 -11.66 -12.41 -17.90
N VAL A 236 -10.68 -11.91 -17.15
CA VAL A 236 -10.50 -10.46 -16.94
C VAL A 236 -9.78 -9.77 -18.12
N ALA A 237 -9.01 -10.52 -18.90
CA ALA A 237 -8.27 -9.97 -20.05
C ALA A 237 -9.15 -9.70 -21.29
N THR A 238 -10.34 -10.31 -21.39
CA THR A 238 -11.16 -10.26 -22.61
C THR A 238 -12.14 -9.06 -22.63
N THR A 239 -12.47 -8.48 -21.48
CA THR A 239 -13.50 -7.43 -21.38
C THR A 239 -13.01 -6.01 -21.65
N TYR A 240 -11.70 -5.77 -21.82
CA TYR A 240 -11.14 -4.42 -22.02
C TYR A 240 -10.71 -4.09 -23.46
N VAL A 241 -10.91 -5.00 -24.42
CA VAL A 241 -10.55 -4.75 -25.84
C VAL A 241 -11.77 -4.89 -26.75
N THR A 242 -12.70 -3.93 -26.69
CA THR A 242 -13.44 -3.47 -27.90
C THR A 242 -14.16 -2.15 -27.63
N SER A 243 -13.56 -1.04 -28.05
CA SER A 243 -14.30 0.10 -28.62
C SER A 243 -13.35 0.98 -29.42
N LYS A 244 -13.23 0.71 -30.72
CA LYS A 244 -12.67 1.67 -31.70
C LYS A 244 -13.73 2.76 -31.95
N PRO A 245 -13.36 4.05 -32.02
CA PRO A 245 -14.30 5.10 -32.40
C PRO A 245 -14.58 5.05 -33.91
N SER A 246 -15.86 4.96 -34.27
CA SER A 246 -16.36 5.09 -35.64
C SER A 246 -16.38 6.54 -36.09
N THR A 247 -15.72 6.84 -37.21
CA THR A 247 -15.76 8.13 -37.92
C THR A 247 -17.09 8.28 -38.67
N PRO A 248 -17.73 9.47 -38.71
CA PRO A 248 -18.87 9.68 -39.59
C PRO A 248 -18.42 10.03 -41.02
N VAL A 249 -18.98 9.28 -41.97
CA VAL A 249 -18.81 9.40 -43.42
C VAL A 249 -19.61 10.60 -43.95
N LYS A 250 -19.00 11.34 -44.89
CA LYS A 250 -19.61 12.42 -45.68
C LYS A 250 -20.73 11.88 -46.58
N ASN A 251 -21.90 12.53 -46.60
CA ASN A 251 -22.94 12.32 -47.60
C ASN A 251 -23.32 13.64 -48.31
N ILE A 252 -23.08 13.69 -49.62
CA ILE A 252 -23.68 14.52 -50.68
C ILE A 252 -23.58 13.61 -51.96
N PRO A 253 -24.46 13.62 -53.00
CA PRO A 253 -25.60 14.50 -53.32
C PRO A 253 -26.91 13.80 -53.77
N SER A 254 -27.99 14.59 -53.90
CA SER A 254 -28.75 14.81 -55.15
C SER A 254 -29.42 16.18 -55.06
#